data_AF-A0A3M1LKG6-F1
#
_entry.id   AF-A0A3M1LKG6-F1
#
_cell.length_a   1.000
_cell.length_b   1.000
_cell.length_c   1.000
_cell.angle_alpha   90.00
_cell.angle_beta   90.00
_cell.angle_gamma   90.00
#
_symmetry.space_group_name_H-M   'P 1'
#
loop_
_entity.id
_entity.type
_entity.pdbx_description
1 polymer ?
#
loop_
_entity_poly.entity_id
_entity_poly.type
_entity_poly.pdbx_seq_one_letter_code
_entity_poly.pdbx_strand_id
1 'polypeptide(L)'
;MPTSSLRFEEVLDRCIVALQEQGKTVEDCLTRYPDWRDELEPLLRLTLRLRAARTLQAPPEFRRAAALRMRNLIAARPRPAPTTARPEGRTWIGLPLPGLRGPVLTAALSVLLILLVLFGSWIIYASPLILPGDALYPMKTALEAARLALSPDEVSDATLHL
;
A
#
# COMPACT_ATOMS: atom_id res chain seq x y z
N MET A 1 14.48 -36.47 3.00
CA MET A 1 13.07 -36.51 2.54
C MET A 1 12.24 -35.84 3.62
N PRO A 2 11.66 -34.63 3.45
CA PRO A 2 10.92 -34.00 4.52
C PRO A 2 9.49 -34.54 4.57
N THR A 3 9.11 -35.03 5.74
CA THR A 3 7.75 -35.40 6.14
C THR A 3 6.85 -34.18 6.04
N SER A 4 5.97 -34.14 5.04
CA SER A 4 4.96 -33.10 4.88
C SER A 4 3.79 -33.38 5.83
N SER A 5 4.02 -33.23 7.14
CA SER A 5 2.94 -33.01 8.08
C SER A 5 2.38 -31.62 7.79
N LEU A 6 1.16 -31.55 7.25
CA LEU A 6 0.45 -30.29 7.12
C LEU A 6 0.31 -29.67 8.51
N ARG A 7 0.42 -28.35 8.62
CA ARG A 7 0.21 -27.60 9.88
C ARG A 7 -1.22 -27.14 10.03
N PHE A 8 -1.67 -27.01 11.29
CA PHE A 8 -2.84 -26.24 11.75
C PHE A 8 -3.57 -25.42 10.67
N GLU A 9 -2.86 -24.36 10.39
CA GLU A 9 -3.25 -23.20 9.63
C GLU A 9 -3.40 -23.54 8.15
N GLU A 10 -2.58 -24.45 7.62
CA GLU A 10 -2.62 -24.85 6.21
C GLU A 10 -3.86 -25.68 5.89
N VAL A 11 -4.30 -26.53 6.81
CA VAL A 11 -5.56 -27.27 6.63
C VAL A 11 -6.76 -26.34 6.77
N LEU A 12 -6.74 -25.47 7.78
CA LEU A 12 -7.81 -24.48 7.97
C LEU A 12 -7.97 -23.61 6.71
N ASP A 13 -6.87 -23.08 6.19
CA ASP A 13 -6.85 -22.27 4.97
C ASP A 13 -7.41 -23.03 3.76
N ARG A 14 -6.95 -24.27 3.53
CA ARG A 14 -7.48 -25.12 2.46
C ARG A 14 -8.97 -25.38 2.60
N CYS A 15 -9.45 -25.59 3.83
CA CYS A 15 -10.87 -25.80 4.08
C CYS A 15 -11.66 -24.53 3.76
N ILE A 16 -11.21 -23.36 4.22
CA ILE A 16 -11.85 -22.08 3.93
C ILE A 16 -11.93 -21.81 2.41
N VAL A 17 -10.82 -22.01 1.68
CA VAL A 17 -10.78 -21.86 0.22
C VAL A 17 -11.77 -22.82 -0.44
N ALA A 18 -11.81 -24.08 -0.02
CA ALA A 18 -12.72 -25.07 -0.58
C ALA A 18 -14.21 -24.74 -0.32
N LEU A 19 -14.54 -24.22 0.86
CA LEU A 19 -15.89 -23.73 1.18
C LEU A 19 -16.30 -22.52 0.31
N GLN A 20 -15.33 -21.67 -0.05
CA GLN A 20 -15.59 -20.42 -0.78
C GLN A 20 -15.66 -20.62 -2.29
N GLU A 21 -14.71 -21.36 -2.85
CA GLU A 21 -14.50 -21.47 -4.30
C GLU A 21 -15.08 -22.76 -4.87
N GLN A 22 -15.05 -23.85 -4.11
CA GLN A 22 -15.43 -25.19 -4.60
C GLN A 22 -16.82 -25.63 -4.14
N GLY A 23 -17.52 -24.80 -3.36
CA GLY A 23 -18.85 -25.10 -2.83
C GLY A 23 -18.88 -26.28 -1.85
N LYS A 24 -17.75 -26.66 -1.25
CA LYS A 24 -17.70 -27.74 -0.26
C LYS A 24 -18.37 -27.34 1.05
N THR A 25 -18.86 -28.34 1.77
CA THR A 25 -19.49 -28.16 3.08
C THR A 25 -18.45 -28.27 4.22
N VAL A 26 -18.86 -27.87 5.42
CA VAL A 26 -18.03 -28.05 6.63
C VAL A 26 -17.75 -29.52 6.85
N GLU A 27 -18.77 -30.36 6.67
CA GLU A 27 -18.74 -31.80 6.84
C GLU A 27 -17.74 -32.48 5.89
N ASP A 28 -17.61 -32.00 4.65
CA ASP A 28 -16.60 -32.48 3.69
C ASP A 28 -15.18 -32.24 4.21
N CYS A 29 -14.93 -31.06 4.79
CA CYS A 29 -13.64 -30.70 5.37
C CYS A 29 -13.32 -31.50 6.63
N LEU A 30 -14.31 -31.70 7.51
CA LEU A 30 -14.17 -32.50 8.73
C LEU A 30 -13.95 -33.99 8.44
N THR A 31 -14.54 -34.50 7.36
CA THR A 31 -14.32 -35.88 6.91
C THR A 31 -12.93 -36.07 6.30
N ARG A 32 -12.42 -35.03 5.62
CA ARG A 32 -11.09 -35.05 5.00
C ARG A 32 -9.95 -34.93 6.00
N TYR A 33 -10.17 -34.24 7.12
CA TYR A 33 -9.17 -33.98 8.15
C TYR A 33 -9.72 -34.37 9.54
N PRO A 34 -9.88 -35.68 9.82
CA PRO A 34 -10.52 -36.15 11.05
C PRO A 34 -9.68 -35.87 12.30
N ASP A 35 -8.37 -35.75 12.19
CA ASP A 35 -7.48 -35.49 13.33
C ASP A 35 -7.72 -34.12 13.96
N TRP A 36 -8.20 -33.15 13.18
CA TRP A 36 -8.36 -31.74 13.61
C TRP A 36 -9.81 -31.33 13.70
N ARG A 37 -10.71 -32.31 13.78
CA ARG A 37 -12.16 -32.11 13.66
C ARG A 37 -12.69 -31.13 14.70
N ASP A 38 -12.30 -31.34 15.96
CA ASP A 38 -12.76 -30.56 17.11
C ASP A 38 -12.30 -29.09 17.04
N GLU A 39 -11.15 -28.84 16.42
CA GLU A 39 -10.58 -27.50 16.30
C GLU A 39 -11.02 -26.79 14.99
N LEU A 40 -11.23 -27.54 13.90
CA LEU A 40 -11.71 -27.02 12.62
C LEU A 40 -13.19 -26.63 12.65
N GLU A 41 -14.06 -27.45 13.23
CA GLU A 41 -15.51 -27.24 13.23
C GLU A 41 -15.94 -25.84 13.71
N PRO A 42 -15.51 -25.35 14.90
CA PRO A 42 -15.92 -24.03 15.38
C PRO A 42 -15.42 -22.89 14.48
N LEU A 43 -14.20 -23.00 13.95
CA LEU A 43 -13.63 -21.98 13.06
C LEU A 43 -14.34 -21.94 11.72
N LEU A 44 -14.62 -23.09 11.10
CA LEU A 44 -15.34 -23.15 9.84
C LEU A 44 -16.78 -22.64 10.00
N ARG A 45 -17.47 -22.97 11.09
CA ARG A 45 -18.79 -22.39 11.38
C ARG A 45 -18.74 -20.87 11.60
N LEU A 46 -17.69 -20.35 12.24
CA LEU A 46 -17.50 -18.91 12.39
C LEU A 46 -17.32 -18.22 11.03
N THR A 47 -16.53 -18.81 10.12
CA THR A 47 -16.33 -18.24 8.78
C THR A 47 -17.64 -18.15 8.00
N LEU A 48 -18.52 -19.16 8.10
CA LEU A 48 -19.86 -19.11 7.51
C LEU A 48 -20.72 -17.99 8.09
N ARG A 49 -20.71 -17.81 9.42
CA ARG A 49 -21.44 -16.72 10.08
C ARG A 49 -20.93 -15.33 9.66
N LEU A 50 -19.62 -15.15 9.59
CA LEU A 50 -19.00 -13.91 9.12
C LEU A 50 -19.32 -13.63 7.65
N ARG A 51 -19.39 -14.67 6.81
CA ARG A 51 -19.80 -14.54 5.42
C ARG A 51 -21.25 -14.06 5.30
N ALA A 52 -22.17 -14.67 6.06
CA ALA A 52 -23.56 -14.22 6.11
C ALA A 52 -23.66 -12.75 6.55
N ALA A 53 -22.89 -12.35 7.57
CA ALA A 53 -22.84 -10.96 8.01
C ALA A 53 -22.29 -9.99 6.95
N ARG A 54 -21.29 -10.39 6.13
CA ARG A 54 -20.79 -9.57 5.02
C ARG A 54 -21.82 -9.32 3.92
N THR A 55 -22.80 -10.20 3.75
CA THR A 55 -23.88 -9.98 2.77
C THR A 55 -24.88 -8.92 3.19
N LEU A 56 -24.84 -8.46 4.46
CA LEU A 56 -25.64 -7.33 4.93
C LEU A 56 -25.13 -6.04 4.28
N GLN A 57 -25.75 -5.66 3.17
CA GLN A 57 -25.51 -4.36 2.57
C GLN A 57 -26.21 -3.28 3.39
N ALA A 58 -25.48 -2.22 3.71
CA ALA A 58 -26.07 -1.05 4.35
C ALA A 58 -27.14 -0.44 3.43
N PRO A 59 -28.30 0.02 3.98
CA PRO A 59 -29.32 0.70 3.20
C PRO A 59 -28.74 1.86 2.39
N PRO A 60 -29.27 2.15 1.18
CA PRO A 60 -28.73 3.18 0.30
C PRO A 60 -28.68 4.56 0.98
N GLU A 61 -29.66 4.87 1.82
CA GLU A 61 -29.68 6.12 2.59
C GLU A 61 -28.55 6.22 3.61
N PHE A 62 -28.25 5.12 4.32
CA PHE A 62 -27.12 5.09 5.26
C PHE A 62 -25.79 5.29 4.52
N ARG A 63 -25.63 4.66 3.36
CA ARG A 63 -24.42 4.81 2.52
C ARG A 63 -24.22 6.25 2.07
N ARG A 64 -25.30 6.91 1.60
CA ARG A 64 -25.28 8.33 1.19
C ARG A 64 -24.91 9.23 2.37
N ALA A 65 -25.57 9.05 3.52
CA ALA A 65 -25.30 9.82 4.73
C ALA A 65 -23.85 9.64 5.23
N ALA A 66 -23.35 8.40 5.23
CA ALA A 66 -21.97 8.10 5.59
C ALA A 66 -20.96 8.74 4.63
N ALA A 67 -21.22 8.69 3.31
CA ALA A 67 -20.37 9.32 2.31
C ALA A 67 -20.32 10.85 2.47
N LEU A 68 -21.47 11.49 2.71
CA LEU A 68 -21.54 12.92 2.98
C LEU A 68 -20.77 13.29 4.25
N ARG A 69 -20.97 12.53 5.34
CA ARG A 69 -20.26 12.73 6.61
C ARG A 69 -18.75 12.61 6.42
N MET A 70 -18.29 11.60 5.69
CA MET A 70 -16.87 11.41 5.38
C MET A 70 -16.30 12.60 4.60
N ARG A 71 -17.00 13.06 3.55
CA ARG A 71 -16.59 14.24 2.77
C ARG A 71 -16.47 15.49 3.64
N ASN A 72 -17.43 15.70 4.54
CA ASN A 72 -17.41 16.83 5.47
C ASN A 72 -16.22 16.75 6.44
N LEU A 73 -15.90 15.57 6.96
CA LEU A 73 -14.72 15.38 7.82
C LEU A 73 -13.41 15.65 7.07
N ILE A 74 -13.32 15.26 5.80
CA ILE A 74 -12.15 15.54 4.96
C ILE A 74 -12.05 17.05 4.66
N ALA A 75 -13.16 17.70 4.34
CA ALA A 75 -13.19 19.13 4.06
C ALA A 75 -12.91 19.99 5.31
N ALA A 76 -13.34 19.52 6.49
CA ALA A 76 -13.11 20.18 7.77
C ALA A 76 -11.69 19.97 8.31
N ARG A 77 -10.88 19.06 7.73
CA ARG A 77 -9.47 18.97 8.11
C ARG A 77 -8.78 20.25 7.63
N PRO A 78 -8.14 21.01 8.54
CA PRO A 78 -7.31 22.12 8.13
C PRO A 78 -6.23 21.55 7.20
N ARG A 79 -6.29 21.92 5.91
CA ARG A 79 -5.15 21.71 5.03
C ARG A 79 -3.99 22.45 5.69
N PRO A 80 -2.82 21.82 5.88
CA PRO A 80 -1.65 22.59 6.26
C PRO A 80 -1.56 23.72 5.24
N ALA A 81 -1.67 24.95 5.73
CA ALA A 81 -1.53 26.11 4.87
C ALA A 81 -0.23 25.88 4.08
N PRO A 82 -0.25 26.01 2.74
CA PRO A 82 0.99 25.94 2.01
C PRO A 82 1.89 26.96 2.70
N THR A 83 2.98 26.48 3.31
CA THR A 83 4.03 27.36 3.76
C THR A 83 4.63 27.90 2.46
N THR A 84 3.97 28.91 1.90
CA THR A 84 4.58 29.82 0.97
C THR A 84 5.50 30.72 1.80
N ALA A 85 6.40 30.11 2.58
CA ALA A 85 7.75 30.58 2.59
C ALA A 85 8.19 30.47 1.12
N ARG A 86 7.88 31.51 0.35
CA ARG A 86 8.65 31.85 -0.85
C ARG A 86 10.09 31.68 -0.40
N PRO A 87 10.89 30.76 -0.98
CA PRO A 87 12.31 30.92 -0.88
C PRO A 87 12.58 32.22 -1.62
N GLU A 88 12.66 33.33 -0.88
CA GLU A 88 13.23 34.56 -1.40
C GLU A 88 14.54 34.14 -2.05
N GLY A 89 14.66 34.46 -3.34
CA GLY A 89 15.69 34.00 -4.23
C GLY A 89 17.07 34.32 -3.70
N ARG A 90 17.59 33.39 -2.90
CA ARG A 90 18.96 33.42 -2.40
C ARG A 90 19.59 32.11 -2.83
N THR A 91 19.87 32.07 -4.13
CA THR A 91 20.75 31.11 -4.77
C THR A 91 22.14 31.25 -4.12
N TRP A 92 22.32 30.59 -2.99
CA TRP A 92 23.59 30.51 -2.25
C TRP A 92 24.43 29.34 -2.78
N ILE A 93 24.56 29.26 -4.10
CA ILE A 93 25.55 28.39 -4.73
C ILE A 93 26.61 29.30 -5.36
N GLY A 94 27.36 29.94 -4.49
CA GLY A 94 28.64 30.52 -4.80
C GLY A 94 29.53 30.19 -3.62
N LEU A 95 30.19 29.04 -3.66
CA LEU A 95 31.31 28.79 -2.75
C LEU A 95 32.53 29.46 -3.41
N PRO A 96 33.00 30.63 -2.95
CA PRO A 96 34.25 31.15 -3.46
C PRO A 96 35.35 30.25 -2.90
N LEU A 97 35.82 29.31 -3.71
CA LEU A 97 37.07 28.55 -3.48
C LEU A 97 38.19 29.24 -4.28
N PRO A 98 38.77 30.33 -3.78
CA PRO A 98 39.92 30.94 -4.44
C PRO A 98 41.09 29.95 -4.36
N GLY A 99 41.47 29.37 -5.51
CA GLY A 99 42.73 28.61 -5.64
C GLY A 99 42.62 27.17 -6.14
N LEU A 100 41.43 26.58 -6.29
CA LEU A 100 41.31 25.26 -6.96
C LEU A 100 41.24 25.47 -8.48
N ARG A 101 42.35 25.18 -9.17
CA ARG A 101 42.40 25.16 -10.65
C ARG A 101 41.41 24.12 -11.17
N GLY A 102 40.69 24.48 -12.25
CA GLY A 102 39.58 23.74 -12.87
C GLY A 102 39.60 22.21 -12.83
N PRO A 103 40.72 21.50 -13.14
CA PRO A 103 40.71 20.04 -13.20
C PRO A 103 40.58 19.35 -11.83
N VAL A 104 41.01 20.00 -10.73
CA VAL A 104 40.95 19.41 -9.38
C VAL A 104 39.51 19.45 -8.84
N LEU A 105 38.77 20.52 -9.15
CA LEU A 105 37.34 20.65 -8.82
C LEU A 105 36.49 19.63 -9.59
N THR A 106 36.76 19.44 -10.88
CA THR A 106 36.05 18.43 -11.68
C THR A 106 36.34 17.01 -11.21
N ALA A 107 37.58 16.72 -10.81
CA ALA A 107 37.95 15.42 -10.26
C ALA A 107 37.32 15.17 -8.88
N ALA A 108 37.28 16.19 -8.01
CA ALA A 108 36.60 16.07 -6.72
C ALA A 108 35.09 15.88 -6.87
N LEU A 109 34.46 16.58 -7.82
CA LEU A 109 33.04 16.44 -8.12
C LEU A 109 32.74 15.05 -8.71
N SER A 110 33.57 14.55 -9.62
CA SER A 110 33.37 13.21 -10.20
C SER A 110 33.55 12.12 -9.16
N VAL A 111 34.55 12.23 -8.29
CA VAL A 111 34.74 11.29 -7.16
C VAL A 111 33.56 11.34 -6.20
N LEU A 112 33.06 12.52 -5.85
CA LEU A 112 31.88 12.66 -4.99
C LEU A 112 30.63 12.05 -5.63
N LEU A 113 30.43 12.25 -6.94
CA LEU A 113 29.31 11.71 -7.69
C LEU A 113 29.42 10.18 -7.81
N ILE A 114 30.61 9.65 -8.04
CA ILE A 114 30.91 8.21 -8.00
C ILE A 114 30.63 7.66 -6.59
N LEU A 115 31.05 8.35 -5.53
CA LEU A 115 30.76 7.96 -4.15
C LEU A 115 29.24 7.98 -3.90
N LEU A 116 28.51 8.97 -4.39
CA LEU A 116 27.06 9.03 -4.26
C LEU A 116 26.38 7.89 -5.02
N VAL A 117 26.88 7.49 -6.19
CA VAL A 117 26.33 6.37 -6.97
C VAL A 117 26.68 5.03 -6.30
N LEU A 118 27.90 4.88 -5.78
CA LEU A 118 28.37 3.66 -5.13
C LEU A 118 27.77 3.46 -3.73
N PHE A 119 27.58 4.53 -2.96
CA PHE A 119 27.04 4.51 -1.61
C PHE A 119 25.55 4.90 -1.52
N GLY A 120 24.97 5.49 -2.58
CA GLY A 120 23.56 5.92 -2.62
C GLY A 120 22.56 4.78 -2.70
N SER A 121 23.02 3.55 -2.93
CA SER A 121 22.18 2.34 -2.92
C SER A 121 21.80 1.83 -1.52
N TRP A 122 22.19 2.51 -0.44
CA TRP A 122 21.93 2.05 0.94
C TRP A 122 20.64 2.55 1.61
N ILE A 123 19.71 3.17 0.86
CA ILE A 123 18.41 3.57 1.41
C ILE A 123 17.27 2.77 0.76
N ILE A 124 17.29 1.43 0.86
CA ILE A 124 16.11 0.64 0.47
C ILE A 124 15.91 -0.56 1.40
N TYR A 125 15.78 -0.39 2.71
CA TYR A 125 15.11 -1.42 3.53
C TYR A 125 14.41 -0.79 4.74
N ALA A 126 13.14 -0.43 4.56
CA ALA A 126 12.17 -0.32 5.66
C ALA A 126 10.73 -0.47 5.15
N SER A 127 10.32 -1.74 5.09
CA SER A 127 8.99 -2.32 5.28
C SER A 127 7.76 -1.89 4.44
N PRO A 128 7.12 -2.87 3.76
CA PRO A 128 5.82 -2.74 3.09
C PRO A 128 4.63 -2.89 4.06
N LEU A 129 4.58 -2.11 5.16
CA LEU A 129 3.37 -1.98 5.99
C LEU A 129 3.15 -0.53 6.40
N ILE A 130 2.91 0.34 5.43
CA ILE A 130 2.57 1.75 5.68
C ILE A 130 1.07 1.83 5.99
N LEU A 131 0.73 1.99 7.26
CA LEU A 131 -0.62 2.28 7.74
C LEU A 131 -0.95 3.78 7.58
N PRO A 132 -2.23 4.16 7.43
CA PRO A 132 -2.64 5.56 7.38
C PRO A 132 -2.34 6.25 8.72
N GLY A 133 -1.42 7.22 8.71
CA GLY A 133 -1.01 7.99 9.90
C GLY A 133 0.49 8.22 10.05
N ASP A 134 1.32 7.52 9.26
CA ASP A 134 2.78 7.58 9.39
C ASP A 134 3.41 8.75 8.61
N ALA A 135 4.57 9.23 9.08
CA ALA A 135 5.26 10.41 8.53
C ALA A 135 5.69 10.25 7.05
N LEU A 136 5.74 9.00 6.57
CA LEU A 136 6.13 8.63 5.20
C LEU A 136 4.94 8.55 4.22
N TYR A 137 3.70 8.69 4.70
CA TYR A 137 2.50 8.76 3.86
C TYR A 137 2.52 9.86 2.78
N PRO A 138 3.01 11.10 3.05
CA PRO A 138 3.13 12.12 1.99
C PRO A 138 4.02 11.69 0.83
N MET A 139 5.06 10.88 1.07
CA MET A 139 5.94 10.34 0.04
C MET A 139 5.16 9.40 -0.90
N LYS A 140 4.29 8.56 -0.35
CA LYS A 140 3.41 7.67 -1.12
C LYS A 140 2.42 8.46 -1.99
N THR A 141 1.79 9.50 -1.44
CA THR A 141 0.85 10.32 -2.22
C THR A 141 1.55 11.08 -3.34
N ALA A 142 2.80 11.53 -3.14
CA ALA A 142 3.58 12.17 -4.19
C ALA A 142 3.94 11.20 -5.32
N LEU A 143 4.32 9.96 -4.99
CA LEU A 143 4.58 8.90 -5.96
C LEU A 143 3.33 8.51 -6.76
N GLU A 144 2.17 8.41 -6.10
CA GLU A 144 0.90 8.14 -6.77
C GLU A 144 0.48 9.29 -7.70
N ALA A 145 0.65 10.55 -7.27
CA ALA A 145 0.38 11.72 -8.10
C ALA A 145 1.32 11.81 -9.31
N ALA A 146 2.60 11.50 -9.13
CA ALA A 146 3.55 11.41 -10.24
C ALA A 146 3.20 10.28 -11.21
N ARG A 147 2.79 9.12 -10.69
CA ARG A 147 2.33 7.99 -11.52
C ARG A 147 1.06 8.33 -12.31
N LEU A 148 0.13 9.06 -11.71
CA LEU A 148 -1.08 9.55 -12.39
C LEU A 148 -0.74 10.59 -13.46
N ALA A 149 0.18 11.52 -13.17
CA ALA A 149 0.62 12.52 -14.14
C ALA A 149 1.44 11.91 -15.30
N LEU A 150 2.15 10.81 -15.04
CA LEU A 150 2.92 10.06 -16.03
C LEU A 150 2.10 8.99 -16.75
N SER A 151 0.90 8.67 -16.26
CA SER A 151 -0.05 7.78 -16.92
C SER A 151 -0.58 8.52 -18.15
N PRO A 152 -0.18 8.13 -19.37
CA PRO A 152 -0.74 8.71 -20.57
C PRO A 152 -2.23 8.37 -20.63
N ASP A 153 -2.99 9.37 -21.04
CA ASP A 153 -4.42 9.42 -21.19
C ASP A 153 -5.05 8.15 -21.83
N GLU A 154 -5.80 7.39 -21.03
CA GLU A 154 -6.79 6.42 -21.48
C GLU A 154 -8.22 6.93 -21.16
N VAL A 155 -8.38 8.25 -20.96
CA VAL A 155 -9.65 8.92 -20.61
C VAL A 155 -10.18 9.77 -21.79
N SER A 156 -9.55 9.71 -22.96
CA SER A 156 -10.05 10.33 -24.20
C SER A 156 -10.80 9.37 -25.14
N ASP A 157 -11.08 8.12 -24.76
CA ASP A 157 -11.76 7.13 -25.63
C ASP A 157 -13.13 6.66 -25.11
N ALA A 158 -13.86 7.55 -24.42
CA ALA A 158 -15.25 7.32 -24.00
C ALA A 158 -16.28 8.17 -24.76
N THR A 159 -15.90 8.82 -25.87
CA THR A 159 -16.80 9.68 -26.67
C THR A 159 -16.82 9.36 -28.16
N LEU A 160 -16.82 8.07 -28.53
CA LEU A 160 -17.13 7.68 -29.91
C LEU A 160 -17.83 6.32 -30.04
N HIS A 161 -18.90 6.12 -29.28
CA HIS A 161 -19.94 5.15 -29.60
C HIS A 161 -21.32 5.73 -29.23
N LEU A 162 -21.78 6.66 -30.05
CA LEU A 162 -23.21 6.93 -30.28
C LEU A 162 -23.47 6.72 -31.77
#